data_AF-B7P4Z2-F1
#
_entry.id   AF-B7P4Z2-F1
#
_cell.length_a   1.000
_cell.length_b   1.000
_cell.length_c   1.000
_cell.angle_alpha   90.00
_cell.angle_beta   90.00
_cell.angle_gamma   90.00
#
_symmetry.space_group_name_H-M   'P 1'
#
loop_
_entity.id
_entity.type
_entity.pdbx_description
1 polymer ?
#
loop_
_entity_poly.entity_id
_entity_poly.type
_entity_poly.pdbx_seq_one_letter_code
_entity_poly.pdbx_strand_id
1 'polypeptide(L)'
;MNFLLSYTERANGSIRTVQEALAESHQEKLELQSGFNAIKEQMNLVLREHQVLKDQVRLLTSRLNEEQRHWQRISRAVDVQLEEAISRSWTQGKFMWRIHPYSRLKLQQQNEDIARVVSPAFYTGVPGYKLRLMADLNGYGEGRGSHLSLFLQASRPFGLSSAFRFPRFYQP
;
A
#
# COMPACT_ATOMS: atom_id res chain seq x y z
N MET A 1 -53.77 -49.48 -61.95
CA MET A 1 -53.69 -48.02 -61.81
C MET A 1 -53.53 -47.53 -60.36
N ASN A 2 -54.05 -48.21 -59.33
CA ASN A 2 -54.06 -47.70 -57.94
C ASN A 2 -52.71 -47.67 -57.20
N PHE A 3 -51.74 -48.51 -57.57
CA PHE A 3 -50.45 -48.54 -56.87
C PHE A 3 -49.62 -47.27 -57.09
N LEU A 4 -49.55 -46.78 -58.33
CA LEU A 4 -48.75 -45.58 -58.67
C LEU A 4 -49.29 -44.31 -58.00
N LEU A 5 -50.62 -44.15 -57.90
CA LEU A 5 -51.23 -43.01 -57.20
C LEU A 5 -50.86 -42.99 -55.71
N SER A 6 -50.90 -44.15 -55.04
CA SER A 6 -50.56 -44.26 -53.61
C SER A 6 -49.07 -43.99 -53.31
N TYR A 7 -48.19 -44.26 -54.27
CA TYR A 7 -46.76 -43.94 -54.17
C TYR A 7 -46.53 -42.44 -54.33
N THR A 8 -47.22 -41.80 -55.28
CA THR A 8 -47.11 -40.34 -55.47
C THR A 8 -47.67 -39.54 -54.30
N GLU A 9 -48.77 -40.00 -53.68
CA GLU A 9 -49.32 -39.36 -52.47
C GLU A 9 -48.38 -39.50 -51.27
N ARG A 10 -47.77 -40.68 -51.07
CA ARG A 10 -46.76 -40.88 -50.02
C ARG A 10 -45.51 -40.03 -50.26
N ALA A 11 -45.02 -39.98 -51.50
CA ALA A 11 -43.86 -39.16 -51.85
C ALA A 11 -44.14 -37.66 -51.64
N ASN A 12 -45.31 -37.17 -52.03
CA ASN A 12 -45.73 -35.79 -51.80
C ASN A 12 -45.93 -35.48 -50.31
N GLY A 13 -46.45 -36.42 -49.52
CA GLY A 13 -46.53 -36.32 -48.07
C GLY A 13 -45.15 -36.19 -47.42
N SER A 14 -44.20 -37.06 -47.79
CA SER A 14 -42.82 -37.00 -47.32
C SER A 14 -42.11 -35.70 -47.70
N ILE A 15 -42.34 -35.20 -48.92
CA ILE A 15 -41.78 -33.92 -49.37
C ILE A 15 -42.31 -32.76 -48.53
N ARG A 16 -43.62 -32.74 -48.23
CA ARG A 16 -44.22 -31.70 -47.37
C ARG A 16 -43.66 -31.73 -45.96
N THR A 17 -43.53 -32.91 -45.36
CA THR A 17 -42.93 -33.03 -44.01
C THR A 17 -41.48 -32.54 -43.97
N VAL A 18 -40.70 -32.79 -45.04
CA VAL A 18 -39.31 -32.29 -45.12
C VAL A 18 -39.28 -30.77 -45.30
N GLN A 19 -40.22 -30.20 -46.06
CA GLN A 19 -40.33 -28.75 -46.23
C GLN A 19 -40.73 -28.04 -44.94
N GLU A 20 -41.66 -28.62 -44.17
CA GLU A 20 -42.08 -28.10 -42.86
C GLU A 20 -40.92 -28.16 -41.85
N ALA A 21 -40.24 -29.30 -41.73
CA ALA A 21 -39.06 -29.43 -40.86
C ALA A 21 -37.91 -28.48 -41.26
N LEU A 22 -37.74 -28.21 -42.56
CA LEU A 22 -36.75 -27.25 -43.04
C LEU A 22 -37.13 -25.80 -42.68
N ALA A 23 -38.42 -25.46 -42.75
CA ALA A 23 -38.93 -24.14 -42.35
C ALA A 23 -38.78 -23.94 -40.83
N GLU A 24 -39.09 -24.95 -40.02
CA GLU A 24 -38.88 -24.94 -38.57
C GLU A 24 -37.39 -24.77 -38.22
N SER A 25 -36.50 -25.52 -38.87
CA SER A 25 -35.05 -25.38 -38.66
C SER A 25 -34.52 -24.00 -39.07
N HIS A 26 -35.04 -23.41 -40.16
CA HIS A 26 -34.69 -22.06 -40.56
C HIS A 26 -35.15 -21.02 -39.53
N GLN A 27 -36.34 -21.20 -38.97
CA GLN A 27 -36.88 -20.34 -37.91
C GLN A 27 -36.04 -20.43 -36.63
N GLU A 28 -35.71 -21.65 -36.19
CA GLU A 28 -34.86 -21.87 -35.00
C GLU A 28 -33.48 -21.22 -35.16
N LYS A 29 -32.89 -21.31 -36.37
CA LYS A 29 -31.62 -20.64 -36.68
C LYS A 29 -31.72 -19.12 -36.55
N LEU A 30 -32.82 -18.51 -36.99
CA LEU A 30 -33.05 -17.07 -36.86
C LEU A 30 -33.19 -16.66 -35.40
N GLU A 31 -33.90 -17.45 -34.59
CA GLU A 31 -34.06 -17.23 -33.16
C GLU A 31 -32.73 -17.31 -32.42
N LEU A 32 -31.93 -18.34 -32.68
CA LEU A 32 -30.57 -18.47 -32.14
C LEU A 32 -29.68 -17.30 -32.55
N GLN A 33 -29.79 -16.83 -33.80
CA GLN A 33 -29.03 -15.68 -34.28
C GLN A 33 -29.45 -14.39 -33.59
N SER A 34 -30.74 -14.22 -33.30
CA SER A 34 -31.25 -13.09 -32.52
C SER A 34 -30.77 -13.14 -31.06
N GLY A 35 -30.81 -14.32 -30.43
CA GLY A 35 -30.34 -14.54 -29.06
C GLY A 35 -28.84 -14.30 -28.93
N PHE A 36 -28.05 -14.76 -29.90
CA PHE A 36 -26.61 -14.48 -29.96
C PHE A 36 -26.31 -12.98 -30.05
N ASN A 37 -27.04 -12.25 -30.89
CA ASN A 37 -26.89 -10.80 -31.01
C ASN A 37 -27.27 -10.08 -29.71
N ALA A 38 -28.34 -10.51 -29.04
CA ALA A 38 -28.74 -9.96 -27.74
C ALA A 38 -27.69 -10.18 -26.66
N ILE A 39 -27.12 -11.40 -26.57
CA ILE A 39 -26.04 -11.73 -25.64
C ILE A 39 -24.80 -10.88 -25.93
N LYS A 40 -24.45 -10.69 -27.21
CA LYS A 40 -23.32 -9.86 -27.62
C LYS A 40 -23.49 -8.40 -27.17
N GLU A 41 -24.69 -7.84 -27.31
CA GLU A 41 -24.98 -6.49 -26.83
C GLU A 41 -24.91 -6.38 -25.30
N GLN A 42 -25.47 -7.36 -24.58
CA GLN A 42 -25.37 -7.41 -23.12
C GLN A 42 -23.90 -7.50 -22.66
N MET A 43 -23.08 -8.33 -23.31
CA MET A 43 -21.65 -8.43 -23.04
C MET A 43 -20.94 -7.08 -23.22
N ASN A 44 -21.25 -6.35 -24.29
CA ASN A 44 -20.67 -5.03 -24.55
C ASN A 44 -21.09 -3.99 -23.49
N LEU A 45 -22.30 -4.08 -22.95
CA LEU A 45 -22.75 -3.24 -21.84
C LEU A 45 -21.96 -3.54 -20.56
N VAL A 46 -21.86 -4.82 -20.18
CA VAL A 46 -21.11 -5.25 -19.00
C VAL A 46 -19.64 -4.84 -19.09
N LEU A 47 -19.01 -4.95 -20.27
CA LEU A 47 -17.64 -4.50 -20.48
C LEU A 47 -17.47 -2.99 -20.26
N ARG A 48 -18.44 -2.18 -20.70
CA ARG A 48 -18.43 -0.72 -20.48
C ARG A 48 -18.59 -0.39 -19.00
N GLU A 49 -19.53 -1.03 -18.31
CA GLU A 49 -19.72 -0.84 -16.87
C GLU A 49 -18.46 -1.24 -16.09
N HIS A 50 -17.87 -2.39 -16.41
CA HIS A 50 -16.62 -2.83 -15.80
C HIS A 50 -15.50 -1.81 -15.99
N GLN A 51 -15.39 -1.21 -17.18
CA GLN A 51 -14.40 -0.18 -17.44
C GLN A 51 -14.64 1.08 -16.60
N VAL A 52 -15.90 1.53 -16.47
CA VAL A 52 -16.25 2.67 -15.61
C VAL A 52 -15.92 2.38 -14.14
N LEU A 53 -16.30 1.22 -13.62
CA LEU A 53 -15.98 0.83 -12.24
C LEU A 53 -14.47 0.77 -12.02
N LYS A 54 -13.72 0.23 -12.97
CA LYS A 54 -12.26 0.16 -12.91
C LYS A 54 -11.62 1.55 -12.83
N ASP A 55 -12.13 2.51 -13.59
CA ASP A 55 -11.64 3.89 -13.55
C ASP A 55 -12.05 4.62 -12.26
N GLN A 56 -13.23 4.34 -11.71
CA GLN A 56 -13.63 4.82 -10.38
C GLN A 56 -12.71 4.31 -9.27
N VAL A 57 -12.37 3.01 -9.28
CA VAL A 57 -11.44 2.42 -8.31
C VAL A 57 -10.06 3.06 -8.40
N ARG A 58 -9.56 3.32 -9.62
CA ARG A 58 -8.28 4.03 -9.83
C ARG A 58 -8.30 5.44 -9.26
N LEU A 59 -9.39 6.18 -9.46
CA LEU A 59 -9.54 7.53 -8.92
C LEU A 59 -9.56 7.53 -7.39
N LEU A 60 -10.36 6.66 -6.78
CA LEU A 60 -10.43 6.53 -5.32
C LEU A 60 -9.07 6.14 -4.72
N THR A 61 -8.35 5.23 -5.37
CA THR A 61 -7.00 4.84 -4.96
C THR A 61 -6.04 6.02 -5.02
N SER A 62 -6.14 6.85 -6.05
CA SER A 62 -5.30 8.04 -6.21
C SER A 62 -5.58 9.07 -5.12
N ARG A 63 -6.86 9.34 -4.81
CA ARG A 63 -7.28 10.23 -3.71
C ARG A 63 -6.79 9.74 -2.36
N LEU A 64 -6.93 8.43 -2.06
CA LEU A 64 -6.43 7.87 -0.81
C LEU A 64 -4.91 8.03 -0.68
N ASN A 65 -4.16 7.83 -1.77
CA ASN A 65 -2.71 8.04 -1.79
C ASN A 65 -2.31 9.52 -1.63
N GLU A 66 -3.13 10.46 -2.08
CA GLU A 66 -2.94 11.89 -1.86
C GLU A 66 -3.15 12.26 -0.39
N GLU A 67 -4.25 11.81 0.20
CA GLU A 67 -4.52 11.98 1.63
C GLU A 67 -3.39 11.39 2.48
N GLN A 68 -2.94 10.17 2.17
CA GLN A 68 -1.83 9.55 2.89
C GLN A 68 -0.55 10.39 2.78
N ARG A 69 -0.25 10.95 1.61
CA ARG A 69 0.89 11.86 1.42
C ARG A 69 0.71 13.17 2.19
N HIS A 70 -0.51 13.69 2.26
CA HIS A 70 -0.84 14.89 3.02
C HIS A 70 -0.59 14.68 4.52
N TRP A 71 -1.11 13.60 5.09
CA TRP A 71 -0.86 13.24 6.50
C TRP A 71 0.61 13.01 6.80
N GLN A 72 1.35 12.37 5.90
CA GLN A 72 2.81 12.22 6.05
C GLN A 72 3.55 13.56 6.06
N ARG A 73 3.13 14.53 5.26
CA ARG A 73 3.71 15.88 5.26
C ARG A 73 3.43 16.60 6.58
N ILE A 74 2.19 16.53 7.06
CA ILE A 74 1.82 17.12 8.36
C ILE A 74 2.63 16.49 9.48
N SER A 75 2.70 15.16 9.54
CA SER A 75 3.49 14.45 10.57
C SER A 75 4.94 14.92 10.59
N ARG A 76 5.60 14.99 9.41
CA ARG A 76 6.98 15.50 9.32
C ARG A 76 7.11 16.96 9.74
N ALA A 77 6.15 17.80 9.39
CA ALA A 77 6.17 19.21 9.79
C ALA A 77 6.02 19.37 11.31
N VAL A 78 5.16 18.56 11.94
CA VAL A 78 5.03 18.50 13.40
C VAL A 78 6.32 18.01 14.04
N ASP A 79 6.96 16.96 13.50
CA ASP A 79 8.23 16.45 14.00
C ASP A 79 9.33 17.52 13.96
N VAL A 80 9.45 18.26 12.85
CA VAL A 80 10.42 19.36 12.71
C VAL A 80 10.12 20.48 13.70
N GLN A 81 8.85 20.89 13.85
CA GLN A 81 8.47 21.92 14.81
C GLN A 81 8.72 21.49 16.25
N LEU A 82 8.50 20.21 16.58
CA LEU A 82 8.81 19.65 17.88
C LEU A 82 10.33 19.60 18.12
N GLU A 83 11.12 19.18 17.13
CA GLU A 83 12.58 19.25 17.21
C GLU A 83 13.06 20.69 17.43
N GLU A 84 12.49 21.67 16.73
CA GLU A 84 12.81 23.09 16.94
C GLU A 84 12.39 23.59 18.32
N ALA A 85 11.18 23.26 18.79
CA ALA A 85 10.69 23.67 20.09
C ALA A 85 11.55 23.08 21.22
N ILE A 86 11.94 21.80 21.13
CA ILE A 86 12.86 21.15 22.07
C ILE A 86 14.25 21.78 22.00
N SER A 87 14.72 22.13 20.80
CA SER A 87 16.00 22.82 20.63
C SER A 87 16.00 24.22 21.24
N ARG A 88 14.83 24.89 21.25
CA ARG A 88 14.63 26.21 21.86
C ARG A 88 14.34 26.12 23.37
N SER A 89 13.83 24.99 23.87
CA SER A 89 13.66 24.75 25.31
C SER A 89 15.03 24.47 25.92
N TRP A 90 15.79 25.54 26.10
CA TRP A 90 17.13 25.53 26.63
C TRP A 90 17.15 25.00 28.06
N THR A 91 18.05 24.04 28.31
CA THR A 91 18.23 23.41 29.62
C THR A 91 19.72 23.32 30.00
N GLN A 92 20.56 24.27 29.59
CA GLN A 92 22.00 24.28 29.95
C GLN A 92 22.71 22.93 29.67
N GLY A 93 22.45 22.31 28.52
CA GLY A 93 23.04 21.01 28.16
C GLY A 93 22.38 19.80 28.84
N LYS A 94 21.24 19.95 29.52
CA LYS A 94 20.52 18.85 30.18
C LYS A 94 19.38 18.33 29.32
N PHE A 95 19.55 17.16 28.71
CA PHE A 95 18.49 16.53 27.93
C PHE A 95 17.68 15.54 28.77
N MET A 96 16.35 15.65 28.76
CA MET A 96 15.45 14.70 29.41
C MET A 96 14.71 13.88 28.36
N TRP A 97 14.96 12.57 28.34
CA TRP A 97 14.31 11.63 27.43
C TRP A 97 13.41 10.68 28.19
N ARG A 98 12.10 10.81 27.97
CA ARG A 98 11.11 9.87 28.51
C ARG A 98 10.85 8.76 27.50
N ILE A 99 11.10 7.52 27.90
CA ILE A 99 10.79 6.31 27.12
C ILE A 99 9.50 5.69 27.68
N HIS A 100 8.41 5.73 26.91
CA HIS A 100 7.12 5.21 27.35
C HIS A 100 6.28 4.72 26.16
N PRO A 101 5.59 3.56 26.24
CA PRO A 101 5.61 2.58 27.32
C PRO A 101 6.83 1.64 27.26
N TYR A 102 7.64 1.62 28.32
CA TYR A 102 8.93 0.89 28.36
C TYR A 102 8.77 -0.61 28.13
N SER A 103 7.86 -1.28 28.84
CA SER A 103 7.71 -2.74 28.78
C SER A 103 7.35 -3.22 27.37
N ARG A 104 6.48 -2.48 26.66
CA ARG A 104 6.12 -2.79 25.28
C ARG A 104 7.30 -2.62 24.34
N LEU A 105 8.02 -1.50 24.44
CA LEU A 105 9.18 -1.24 23.60
C LEU A 105 10.30 -2.26 23.84
N LYS A 106 10.53 -2.66 25.10
CA LYS A 106 11.50 -3.71 25.43
C LYS A 106 11.11 -5.06 24.82
N LEU A 107 9.84 -5.44 24.91
CA LEU A 107 9.34 -6.67 24.31
C LEU A 107 9.46 -6.66 22.78
N GLN A 108 9.09 -5.55 22.13
CA GLN A 108 9.27 -5.38 20.69
C GLN A 108 10.75 -5.52 20.29
N GLN A 109 11.67 -4.99 21.10
CA GLN A 109 13.09 -5.13 20.84
C GLN A 109 13.62 -6.55 21.09
N GLN A 110 13.06 -7.27 22.08
CA GLN A 110 13.35 -8.69 22.31
C GLN A 110 12.88 -9.58 21.17
N ASN A 111 11.74 -9.24 20.56
CA ASN A 111 11.18 -9.91 19.40
C ASN A 111 11.82 -9.47 18.07
N GLU A 112 12.79 -8.56 18.11
CA GLU A 112 13.47 -7.99 16.93
C GLU A 112 12.53 -7.18 15.99
N ASP A 113 11.35 -6.78 16.46
CA ASP A 113 10.40 -5.91 15.74
C ASP A 113 10.96 -4.49 15.54
N ILE A 114 11.80 -4.04 16.47
CA ILE A 114 12.49 -2.76 16.41
C ILE A 114 13.98 -2.96 16.73
N ALA A 115 14.85 -2.26 16.00
CA ALA A 115 16.29 -2.35 16.22
C ALA A 115 16.74 -1.59 17.47
N ARG A 116 16.28 -0.34 17.64
CA ARG A 116 16.68 0.56 18.73
C ARG A 116 15.65 1.67 18.97
N VAL A 117 15.52 2.13 20.22
CA VAL A 117 14.73 3.33 20.52
C VAL A 117 15.61 4.57 20.37
N VAL A 118 15.13 5.59 19.69
CA VAL A 118 15.90 6.79 19.33
C VAL A 118 15.26 8.03 19.94
N SER A 119 16.05 8.91 20.54
CA SER A 119 15.57 10.18 21.08
C SER A 119 15.40 11.24 19.98
N PRO A 120 14.59 12.29 20.21
CA PRO A 120 14.71 13.54 19.47
C PRO A 120 16.14 14.07 19.51
N ALA A 121 16.54 14.84 18.50
CA ALA A 121 17.81 15.53 18.54
C ALA A 121 17.79 16.65 19.60
N PHE A 122 18.94 16.91 20.21
CA PHE A 122 19.12 18.00 21.17
C PHE A 122 20.48 18.65 20.97
N TYR A 123 20.64 19.87 21.46
CA TYR A 123 21.86 20.65 21.26
C TYR A 123 22.59 20.87 22.58
N THR A 124 23.92 20.87 22.54
CA THR A 124 24.74 21.19 23.73
C THR A 124 24.72 22.68 24.09
N GLY A 125 24.36 23.55 23.15
CA GLY A 125 24.34 25.01 23.30
C GLY A 125 24.22 25.74 21.96
N VAL A 126 24.26 27.08 21.97
CA VAL A 126 24.31 27.92 20.76
C VAL A 126 25.57 28.80 20.82
N PRO A 127 26.57 28.59 19.93
CA PRO A 127 26.65 27.49 18.96
C PRO A 127 27.05 26.18 19.67
N GLY A 128 26.59 25.02 19.19
CA GLY A 128 26.84 23.72 19.85
C GLY A 128 26.61 22.50 18.95
N TYR A 129 26.95 21.31 19.45
CA TYR A 129 26.78 20.05 18.70
C TYR A 129 25.31 19.62 18.68
N LYS A 130 24.86 19.06 17.55
CA LYS A 130 23.58 18.36 17.45
C LYS A 130 23.78 16.90 17.87
N LEU A 131 23.20 16.51 18.99
CA LEU A 131 23.31 15.20 19.61
C LEU A 131 21.97 14.43 19.54
N ARG A 132 22.05 13.10 19.66
CA ARG A 132 20.90 12.20 19.74
C ARG A 132 21.27 10.98 20.59
N LEU A 133 20.35 10.53 21.43
CA LEU A 133 20.49 9.30 22.21
C LEU A 133 19.81 8.12 21.53
N MET A 134 20.35 6.95 21.80
CA MET A 134 19.97 5.68 21.20
C MET A 134 19.99 4.61 22.31
N ALA A 135 18.92 3.85 22.51
CA ALA A 135 18.79 2.89 23.60
C ALA A 135 18.39 1.49 23.16
N ASP A 136 19.19 0.49 23.55
CA ASP A 136 18.81 -0.91 23.53
C ASP A 136 18.30 -1.32 24.91
N LEU A 137 16.97 -1.34 25.03
CA LEU A 137 16.23 -1.65 26.26
C LEU A 137 16.43 -3.09 26.73
N ASN A 138 16.80 -3.98 25.81
CA ASN A 138 17.21 -5.35 26.10
C ASN A 138 18.74 -5.56 26.01
N GLY A 139 19.52 -4.48 26.03
CA GLY A 139 20.98 -4.54 26.03
C GLY A 139 21.60 -4.90 24.69
N TYR A 140 22.89 -4.58 24.56
CA TYR A 140 23.70 -4.82 23.38
C TYR A 140 25.01 -5.53 23.74
N GLY A 141 25.54 -6.35 22.82
CA GLY A 141 26.78 -7.09 23.03
C GLY A 141 26.71 -8.00 24.27
N GLU A 142 27.75 -7.95 25.12
CA GLU A 142 27.83 -8.74 26.37
C GLU A 142 26.70 -8.43 27.37
N GLY A 143 26.06 -7.26 27.25
CA GLY A 143 24.93 -6.86 28.11
C GLY A 143 23.56 -7.29 27.60
N ARG A 144 23.46 -7.99 26.47
CA ARG A 144 22.17 -8.40 25.88
C ARG A 144 21.39 -9.30 26.84
N GLY A 145 20.11 -9.00 27.03
CA GLY A 145 19.18 -9.70 27.93
C GLY A 145 19.23 -9.26 29.40
N SER A 146 20.27 -8.54 29.83
CA SER A 146 20.50 -8.23 31.25
C SER A 146 20.62 -6.74 31.56
N HIS A 147 21.09 -5.93 30.62
CA HIS A 147 21.36 -4.50 30.82
C HIS A 147 20.55 -3.63 29.86
N LEU A 148 20.48 -2.33 30.18
CA LEU A 148 20.12 -1.28 29.24
C LEU A 148 21.41 -0.74 28.63
N SER A 149 21.49 -0.68 27.29
CA SER A 149 22.65 -0.07 26.60
C SER A 149 22.26 1.27 26.00
N LEU A 150 23.04 2.31 26.26
CA LEU A 150 22.83 3.68 25.77
C LEU A 150 23.99 4.13 24.89
N PHE A 151 23.65 4.83 23.81
CA PHE A 151 24.59 5.34 22.82
C PHE A 151 24.30 6.81 22.55
N LEU A 152 25.37 7.58 22.30
CA LEU A 152 25.30 8.98 21.92
C LEU A 152 25.80 9.13 20.48
N GLN A 153 24.96 9.70 19.62
CA GLN A 153 25.32 10.09 18.26
C GLN A 153 25.48 11.59 18.20
N ALA A 154 26.61 12.05 17.65
CA ALA A 154 26.88 13.47 17.41
C ALA A 154 26.92 13.76 15.91
N SER A 155 26.31 14.87 15.50
CA SER A 155 26.22 15.31 14.11
C SER A 155 26.61 16.79 13.98
N ARG A 156 27.14 17.16 12.80
CA ARG A 156 27.50 18.57 12.55
C ARG A 156 26.22 19.40 12.41
N PRO A 157 26.11 20.55 13.09
CA PRO A 157 25.05 21.50 12.76
C PRO A 157 25.24 21.99 11.32
N PHE A 158 24.17 21.99 10.51
CA PHE A 158 24.20 22.50 9.14
C PHE A 158 24.70 23.96 9.14
N GLY A 159 25.68 24.28 8.28
CA GLY A 159 26.15 25.65 8.04
C GLY A 159 27.35 26.14 8.88
N LEU A 160 27.82 25.40 9.89
CA LEU A 160 28.97 25.80 10.74
C LEU A 160 30.12 24.80 10.63
N SER A 161 30.75 24.77 9.45
CA SER A 161 31.73 23.73 9.05
C SER A 161 33.13 23.90 9.70
N SER A 162 33.57 25.12 10.01
CA SER A 162 34.96 25.37 10.43
C SER A 162 35.20 25.43 11.95
N ALA A 163 34.16 25.68 12.76
CA ALA A 163 34.31 25.90 14.20
C ALA A 163 34.15 24.62 15.06
N PHE A 164 33.39 23.62 14.59
CA PHE A 164 33.11 22.39 15.34
C PHE A 164 33.97 21.23 14.85
N ARG A 165 35.11 21.00 15.52
CA ARG A 165 35.89 19.78 15.35
C ARG A 165 35.24 18.64 16.14
N PHE A 166 35.01 17.51 15.49
CA PHE A 166 34.92 16.27 16.24
C PHE A 166 36.32 15.88 16.71
N PRO A 167 36.49 15.44 17.97
CA PRO A 167 37.70 14.76 18.36
C PRO A 167 37.93 13.62 17.37
N ARG A 168 39.13 13.51 16.80
CA ARG A 168 39.53 12.27 16.17
C ARG A 168 39.69 11.29 17.33
N PHE A 169 38.70 10.45 17.55
CA PHE A 169 38.87 9.30 18.43
C PHE A 169 39.92 8.42 17.76
N TYR A 170 41.17 8.49 18.23
CA TYR A 170 42.16 7.49 17.92
C TYR A 170 41.62 6.17 18.46
N GLN A 171 41.27 5.25 17.58
CA GLN A 171 41.19 3.85 17.94
C GLN A 171 42.64 3.37 18.09
N PRO A 172 43.01 2.72 19.22
CA PRO A 172 44.32 2.10 19.37
C PRO A 172 44.54 0.98 18.34
#